data_AF-A0A7W4CSI3-F1
#
_entry.id   AF-A0A7W4CSI3-F1
#
_cell.length_a   1.000
_cell.length_b   1.000
_cell.length_c   1.000
_cell.angle_alpha   90.00
_cell.angle_beta   90.00
_cell.angle_gamma   90.00
#
_symmetry.space_group_name_H-M   'P 1'
#
loop_
_entity.id
_entity.type
_entity.pdbx_description
1 polymer ?
#
loop_
_entity_poly.entity_id
_entity_poly.type
_entity_poly.pdbx_seq_one_letter_code
_entity_poly.pdbx_strand_id
1 'polypeptide(L)' 'MDRWWRVLSIAAGSFLVVFGGLVVMAGQADDSPGLGGLGLITVAIGGVLLVRTLQGHFRRR' A
#
# COMPACT_ATOMS: atom_id res chain seq x y z
N MET A 1 9.89 13.68 11.40
CA MET A 1 9.93 12.75 10.26
C MET A 1 10.53 13.53 9.13
N ASP A 2 11.77 13.19 8.78
CA ASP A 2 12.54 13.98 7.85
C ASP A 2 11.88 13.95 6.47
N ARG A 3 12.11 15.00 5.66
CA ARG A 3 11.51 15.12 4.34
C ARG A 3 11.73 13.85 3.49
N TRP A 4 12.92 13.28 3.58
CA TRP A 4 13.31 12.04 2.91
C TRP A 4 12.49 10.83 3.38
N TRP A 5 12.33 10.64 4.70
CA TRP A 5 11.51 9.57 5.24
C TRP A 5 10.06 9.66 4.78
N ARG A 6 9.51 10.87 4.67
CA ARG A 6 8.15 11.05 4.16
C ARG A 6 8.00 10.63 2.71
N VAL A 7 8.96 11.01 1.86
CA VAL A 7 8.98 10.61 0.44
C VAL A 7 9.11 9.10 0.32
N LEU A 8 10.01 8.48 1.09
CA LEU A 8 10.18 7.02 1.11
C LEU A 8 8.92 6.30 1.56
N SER A 9 8.25 6.78 2.60
CA SER A 9 6.97 6.21 3.04
C SER A 9 5.88 6.32 1.96
N ILE A 10 5.76 7.48 1.31
CA ILE A 10 4.79 7.64 0.21
C ILE A 10 5.10 6.69 -0.95
N ALA A 11 6.37 6.59 -1.34
CA ALA A 11 6.81 5.69 -2.41
C ALA A 11 6.53 4.22 -2.06
N ALA A 12 6.91 3.78 -0.85
CA ALA A 12 6.68 2.43 -0.37
C ALA A 12 5.18 2.09 -0.29
N GLY A 13 4.37 3.00 0.26
CA GLY A 13 2.92 2.81 0.35
C GLY A 13 2.26 2.73 -1.03
N SER A 14 2.66 3.58 -1.96
CA SER A 14 2.16 3.56 -3.34
C SER A 14 2.55 2.27 -4.07
N PHE A 15 3.81 1.84 -3.90
CA PHE A 15 4.29 0.57 -4.44
C PHE A 15 3.47 -0.62 -3.93
N LEU A 16 3.22 -0.70 -2.61
CA LEU A 16 2.44 -1.78 -2.02
C LEU A 16 0.99 -1.82 -2.54
N VAL A 17 0.36 -0.66 -2.73
CA VAL A 17 -0.99 -0.59 -3.33
C VAL A 17 -0.98 -1.12 -4.76
N VAL A 18 -0.05 -0.67 -5.60
CA VAL A 18 0.03 -1.10 -7.00
C VAL A 18 0.36 -2.58 -7.09
N PHE A 19 1.41 -3.02 -6.38
CA PHE A 19 1.85 -4.41 -6.37
C PHE A 19 0.76 -5.34 -5.82
N GLY A 20 0.14 -4.97 -4.70
CA GLY A 20 -0.97 -5.74 -4.14
C GLY A 20 -2.15 -5.86 -5.11
N GLY A 21 -2.50 -4.78 -5.82
CA GLY A 21 -3.54 -4.80 -6.85
C GLY A 21 -3.20 -5.74 -8.01
N LEU A 22 -1.95 -5.74 -8.48
CA LEU A 22 -1.48 -6.69 -9.50
C LEU A 22 -1.55 -8.14 -9.02
N VAL A 23 -1.20 -8.40 -7.75
CA VAL A 23 -1.33 -9.72 -7.12
C VAL A 23 -2.81 -10.13 -7.04
N VAL A 24 -3.74 -9.23 -6.70
CA VAL A 24 -5.17 -9.53 -6.75
C VAL A 24 -5.57 -9.96 -8.17
N MET A 25 -5.17 -9.21 -9.19
CA MET A 25 -5.49 -9.56 -10.58
C MET A 25 -4.90 -10.91 -10.99
N ALA A 26 -3.65 -11.19 -10.60
CA ALA A 26 -3.02 -12.47 -10.84
C ALA A 26 -3.76 -13.62 -10.14
N GLY A 27 -4.25 -13.40 -8.92
CA GLY A 27 -5.01 -14.39 -8.16
C GLY A 27 -6.38 -14.68 -8.77
N GLN A 28 -7.02 -13.68 -9.38
CA GLN A 28 -8.25 -13.88 -10.15
C GLN A 28 -7.97 -14.59 -11.49
N ALA A 29 -6.83 -14.31 -12.14
CA ALA A 29 -6.47 -14.94 -13.41
C ALA A 29 -6.06 -16.42 -13.27
N ASP A 30 -5.55 -16.81 -12.12
CA ASP A 30 -5.10 -18.18 -11.80
C ASP A 30 -6.12 -18.96 -10.93
N ASP A 31 -7.34 -18.44 -10.75
CA ASP A 31 -8.37 -19.01 -9.85
C ASP A 31 -7.83 -19.36 -8.44
N SER A 32 -6.86 -18.59 -7.96
CA SER A 32 -6.15 -18.80 -6.70
C SER A 32 -6.63 -17.80 -5.65
N PRO A 33 -7.67 -18.14 -4.85
CA PRO A 33 -8.24 -17.22 -3.87
C PRO A 33 -7.24 -16.81 -2.79
N GLY A 34 -6.28 -17.69 -2.45
CA GLY A 34 -5.22 -17.37 -1.49
C GLY A 34 -4.31 -16.24 -1.98
N LEU A 35 -3.91 -16.29 -3.25
CA LEU A 35 -3.07 -15.25 -3.85
C LEU A 35 -3.84 -13.93 -3.97
N GLY A 36 -5.13 -13.99 -4.34
CA GLY A 36 -6.02 -12.83 -4.31
C GLY A 36 -6.13 -12.18 -2.92
N GLY A 37 -6.29 -13.00 -1.87
CA GLY A 37 -6.32 -12.54 -0.48
C GLY A 37 -5.03 -11.86 -0.05
N LEU A 38 -3.87 -12.41 -0.41
CA LEU A 38 -2.55 -11.80 -0.13
C LEU A 38 -2.38 -10.44 -0.82
N GLY A 39 -2.88 -10.32 -2.05
CA GLY A 39 -2.91 -9.05 -2.77
C GLY A 39 -3.72 -7.99 -2.01
N LEU A 40 -4.93 -8.34 -1.54
CA LEU A 40 -5.78 -7.44 -0.75
C LEU A 40 -5.13 -6.98 0.56
N ILE A 41 -4.49 -7.91 1.29
CA ILE A 41 -3.76 -7.56 2.52
C ILE A 41 -2.63 -6.58 2.21
N THR A 42 -1.90 -6.81 1.11
CA THR A 42 -0.79 -5.94 0.69
C THR A 42 -1.29 -4.54 0.32
N VAL A 43 -2.40 -4.43 -0.41
CA VAL A 43 -3.06 -3.15 -0.72
C VAL A 43 -3.46 -2.43 0.57
N ALA A 44 -4.06 -3.13 1.53
CA ALA A 44 -4.48 -2.55 2.80
C ALA A 44 -3.30 -1.98 3.60
N ILE A 45 -2.18 -2.71 3.67
CA ILE A 45 -0.95 -2.24 4.33
C ILE A 45 -0.43 -0.97 3.65
N GLY A 46 -0.35 -0.96 2.32
CA GLY A 46 0.07 0.21 1.55
C GLY A 46 -0.85 1.42 1.78
N GLY A 47 -2.16 1.20 1.75
CA GLY A 47 -3.17 2.23 2.00
C GLY A 47 -3.08 2.83 3.40
N VAL A 48 -2.95 2.00 4.45
CA VAL A 48 -2.78 2.46 5.83
C VAL A 48 -1.51 3.29 5.98
N LEU A 49 -0.41 2.85 5.36
CA LEU A 49 0.85 3.57 5.42
C LEU A 49 0.75 4.95 4.75
N LEU A 50 0.08 5.05 3.60
CA LEU A 50 -0.20 6.32 2.94
C LEU A 50 -1.06 7.23 3.81
N VAL A 51 -2.20 6.73 4.32
CA VAL A 51 -3.12 7.50 5.16
C VAL A 51 -2.40 8.04 6.39
N ARG A 52 -1.64 7.20 7.11
CA ARG A 52 -0.89 7.63 8.30
C ARG A 52 0.18 8.66 7.96
N THR A 53 0.90 8.50 6.85
CA THR A 53 1.93 9.44 6.41
C THR A 53 1.33 10.81 6.06
N LEU A 54 0.17 10.82 5.41
CA LEU A 54 -0.53 12.05 5.04
C LEU A 54 -1.21 12.73 6.25
N GLN A 55 -1.91 11.98 7.09
CA GLN A 55 -2.55 12.51 8.31
C GLN A 55 -1.53 13.05 9.32
N GLY A 56 -0.36 12.40 9.43
CA GLY A 56 0.76 12.90 10.22
C GLY A 56 1.30 14.25 9.74
N HIS A 57 1.07 14.61 8.46
CA HIS A 57 1.37 15.94 7.94
C HIS A 57 0.31 16.97 8.35
N PHE A 58 -0.97 16.62 8.24
CA PHE A 58 -2.07 17.54 8.54
C PHE A 58 -2.19 17.91 10.02
N ARG A 59 -1.79 17.04 10.95
CA ARG A 59 -1.82 17.31 12.40
C ARG A 59 -0.69 18.23 12.90
N ARG A 60 0.31 18.56 12.07
CA ARG A 60 1.48 19.37 12.47
C ARG A 60 1.47 20.79 11.88
N ARG A 61 0.40 21.17 11.19
CA ARG A 61 0.14 22.55 10.74
C ARG A 61 -0.98 23.13 11.58
#